data_AF-A0A6P2BJ09-F1
#
_entry.id   AF-A0A6P2BJ09-F1
#
_cell.length_a   1.000
_cell.length_b   1.000
_cell.length_c   1.000
_cell.angle_alpha   90.00
_cell.angle_beta   90.00
_cell.angle_gamma   90.00
#
_symmetry.space_group_name_H-M   'P 1'
#
loop_
_entity.id
_entity.type
_entity.pdbx_description
1 polymer ?
#
loop_
_entity_poly.entity_id
_entity_poly.type
_entity_poly.pdbx_seq_one_letter_code
_entity_poly.pdbx_strand_id
1 'polypeptide(L)'
;MLRRTSQAAFGGGMYVFPGGKVEGDDNLHALDPRRRGPTGAQQRQVAALGNEWRGHWIAAMRETFEEAGLLLACTEDGDMLDWRDPVTEARFRAHRKALDRGDIELIDICRE
;
A
#
# COMPACT_ATOMS: atom_id res chain seq x y z
N MET A 1 -8.00 -7.27 8.87
CA MET A 1 -8.21 -6.32 10.00
C MET A 1 -7.11 -6.56 11.02
N LEU A 2 -6.51 -5.48 11.52
CA LEU A 2 -5.45 -5.50 12.52
C LEU A 2 -6.03 -5.09 13.88
N ARG A 3 -5.53 -5.67 14.97
CA ARG A 3 -5.92 -5.24 16.32
C ARG A 3 -4.90 -4.24 16.83
N ARG A 4 -5.33 -3.00 17.09
CA ARG A 4 -4.45 -2.00 17.67
C ARG A 4 -4.04 -2.42 19.08
N THR A 5 -2.80 -2.12 19.45
CA THR A 5 -2.34 -2.32 20.82
C THR A 5 -3.26 -1.56 21.77
N SER A 6 -3.50 -2.11 22.97
CA SER A 6 -4.36 -1.45 23.97
C SER A 6 -3.79 -0.11 24.45
N GLN A 7 -2.49 0.13 24.23
CA GLN A 7 -1.77 1.36 24.57
C GLN A 7 -1.82 2.43 23.47
N ALA A 8 -2.47 2.17 22.32
CA ALA A 8 -2.57 3.16 21.25
C ALA A 8 -3.39 4.38 21.70
N ALA A 9 -2.85 5.59 21.47
CA ALA A 9 -3.46 6.86 21.89
C ALA A 9 -4.86 7.11 21.29
N PHE A 10 -5.20 6.41 20.21
CA PHE A 10 -6.54 6.41 19.61
C PHE A 10 -6.90 4.97 19.20
N GLY A 11 -8.13 4.56 19.53
CA GLY A 11 -8.70 3.27 19.13
C GLY A 11 -8.00 2.02 19.68
N GLY A 12 -7.40 2.11 20.87
CA GLY A 12 -6.76 0.96 21.52
C GLY A 12 -7.70 -0.23 21.66
N GLY A 13 -7.23 -1.42 21.27
CA GLY A 13 -8.01 -2.66 21.30
C GLY A 13 -9.05 -2.84 20.19
N MET A 14 -9.28 -1.83 19.35
CA MET A 14 -10.20 -1.93 18.20
C MET A 14 -9.57 -2.67 17.02
N TYR A 15 -10.43 -3.27 16.20
CA TYR A 15 -10.05 -3.77 14.89
C TYR A 15 -10.11 -2.64 13.87
N VAL A 16 -9.02 -2.48 13.12
CA VAL A 16 -8.89 -1.45 12.08
C VAL A 16 -8.41 -2.06 10.77
N PHE A 17 -8.64 -1.35 9.68
CA PHE A 17 -7.91 -1.58 8.44
C PHE A 17 -6.54 -0.90 8.52
N PRO A 18 -5.54 -1.36 7.73
CA PRO A 18 -4.29 -0.65 7.59
C PRO A 18 -4.53 0.80 7.17
N GLY A 19 -3.74 1.71 7.73
CA GLY A 19 -3.84 3.11 7.36
C GLY A 19 -3.01 4.02 8.23
N GLY A 20 -2.55 5.09 7.61
CA GLY A 20 -1.71 6.11 8.23
C GLY A 20 -1.79 7.41 7.45
N LYS A 21 -0.76 8.23 7.59
CA LYS A 21 -0.70 9.55 6.96
C LYS A 21 -0.22 9.39 5.51
N VAL A 22 -0.75 10.22 4.62
CA VAL A 22 -0.17 10.40 3.28
C VAL A 22 1.19 11.09 3.41
N GLU A 23 2.21 10.50 2.80
CA GLU A 23 3.59 10.98 2.78
C GLU A 23 3.91 11.64 1.43
N GLY A 24 5.07 12.31 1.35
CA GLY A 24 5.51 12.98 0.11
C GLY A 24 5.63 12.01 -1.05
N ASP A 25 6.20 10.83 -0.76
CA ASP A 25 6.52 9.82 -1.78
C ASP A 25 5.26 9.15 -2.35
N ASP A 26 4.14 9.19 -1.61
CA ASP A 26 2.85 8.71 -2.11
C ASP A 26 2.33 9.52 -3.31
N ASN A 27 2.89 10.71 -3.55
CA ASN A 27 2.52 11.60 -4.65
C ASN A 27 3.54 11.60 -5.80
N LEU A 28 4.51 10.67 -5.80
CA LEU A 28 5.46 10.56 -6.90
C LEU A 28 4.75 10.23 -8.21
N HIS A 29 4.84 11.15 -9.18
CA HIS A 29 4.32 10.94 -10.53
C HIS A 29 4.90 9.69 -11.22
N ALA A 30 6.08 9.21 -10.79
CA ALA A 30 6.68 7.98 -11.28
C ALA A 30 5.82 6.72 -10.99
N LEU A 31 4.89 6.79 -10.04
CA LEU A 31 3.96 5.70 -9.72
C LEU A 31 2.76 5.65 -10.67
N ASP A 32 2.41 6.76 -11.35
CA ASP A 32 1.22 6.84 -12.21
C ASP A 32 1.20 5.77 -13.32
N PRO A 33 2.31 5.50 -14.05
CA PRO A 33 2.33 4.46 -15.09
C PRO A 33 2.18 3.04 -14.55
N ARG A 34 2.37 2.82 -13.25
CA ARG A 34 2.38 1.50 -12.62
C ARG A 34 1.16 1.22 -11.77
N ARG A 35 0.32 2.23 -11.57
CA ARG A 35 -0.91 2.11 -10.82
C ARG A 35 -1.99 1.41 -11.66
N ARG A 36 -2.71 0.49 -11.05
CA ARG A 36 -4.00 0.00 -11.58
C ARG A 36 -5.17 0.69 -10.89
N GLY A 37 -6.16 1.05 -11.70
CA GLY A 37 -7.32 1.83 -11.27
C GLY A 37 -6.96 3.30 -11.01
N PRO A 38 -7.84 4.04 -10.31
CA PRO A 38 -9.20 3.65 -9.93
C PRO A 38 -10.06 3.36 -11.16
N THR A 39 -11.02 2.44 -10.99
CA THR A 39 -12.02 2.08 -11.99
C THR A 39 -13.23 3.02 -11.93
N GLY A 40 -14.15 2.90 -12.89
CA GLY A 40 -15.40 3.67 -12.89
C GLY A 40 -16.21 3.53 -11.58
N ALA A 41 -16.17 2.37 -10.94
CA ALA A 41 -16.86 2.11 -9.66
C ALA A 41 -16.30 2.95 -8.50
N GLN A 42 -15.08 3.49 -8.63
CA GLN A 42 -14.38 4.26 -7.60
C GLN A 42 -14.44 5.77 -7.84
N GLN A 43 -15.20 6.24 -8.85
CA GLN A 43 -15.30 7.67 -9.16
C GLN A 43 -15.83 8.51 -8.00
N ARG A 44 -16.73 7.99 -7.18
CA ARG A 44 -17.25 8.72 -6.01
C ARG A 44 -16.16 8.95 -4.96
N GLN A 45 -15.30 7.96 -4.74
CA GLN A 45 -14.17 8.03 -3.81
C GLN A 45 -13.13 9.03 -4.32
N VAL A 46 -12.83 8.99 -5.62
CA VAL A 46 -11.97 9.98 -6.28
C VAL A 46 -12.53 11.39 -6.11
N ALA A 47 -13.82 11.58 -6.38
CA ALA A 47 -14.47 12.87 -6.23
C ALA A 47 -14.47 13.37 -4.78
N ALA A 48 -14.68 12.49 -3.80
CA ALA A 48 -14.67 12.84 -2.38
C ALA A 48 -13.29 13.30 -1.88
N LEU A 49 -12.20 12.74 -2.45
CA LEU A 49 -10.83 13.09 -2.09
C LEU A 49 -10.27 14.29 -2.87
N GLY A 50 -10.95 14.73 -3.92
CA GLY A 50 -10.51 15.87 -4.74
C GLY A 50 -9.11 15.66 -5.32
N ASN A 51 -8.31 16.71 -5.45
CA ASN A 51 -6.99 16.66 -6.10
C ASN A 51 -5.97 15.72 -5.44
N GLU A 52 -6.20 15.41 -4.16
CA GLU A 52 -5.33 14.59 -3.30
C GLU A 52 -5.61 13.09 -3.42
N TRP A 53 -6.60 12.67 -4.23
CA TRP A 53 -7.02 11.27 -4.32
C TRP A 53 -5.87 10.31 -4.64
N ARG A 54 -4.87 10.78 -5.41
CA ARG A 54 -3.71 9.98 -5.84
C ARG A 54 -2.85 9.56 -4.66
N GLY A 55 -2.44 10.53 -3.83
CA GLY A 55 -1.65 10.25 -2.63
C GLY A 55 -2.37 9.31 -1.68
N HIS A 56 -3.69 9.49 -1.48
CA HIS A 56 -4.48 8.59 -0.64
C HIS A 56 -4.56 7.16 -1.18
N TRP A 57 -4.64 7.02 -2.52
CA TRP A 57 -4.66 5.72 -3.17
C TRP A 57 -3.36 4.95 -2.98
N ILE A 58 -2.23 5.62 -3.18
CA ILE A 58 -0.90 5.04 -3.00
C ILE A 58 -0.62 4.77 -1.52
N ALA A 59 -0.92 5.72 -0.63
CA ALA A 59 -0.77 5.56 0.81
C ALA A 59 -1.53 4.32 1.31
N ALA A 60 -2.75 4.08 0.83
CA ALA A 60 -3.50 2.88 1.21
C ALA A 60 -2.78 1.57 0.81
N MET A 61 -2.10 1.54 -0.35
CA MET A 61 -1.30 0.40 -0.79
C MET A 61 -0.03 0.24 0.05
N ARG A 62 0.69 1.35 0.31
CA ARG A 62 1.87 1.38 1.17
C ARG A 62 1.55 0.88 2.58
N GLU A 63 0.54 1.47 3.23
CA GLU A 63 0.13 1.12 4.60
C GLU A 63 -0.35 -0.34 4.70
N THR A 64 -1.05 -0.86 3.69
CA THR A 64 -1.42 -2.29 3.66
C THR A 64 -0.18 -3.18 3.61
N PHE A 65 0.84 -2.77 2.88
CA PHE A 65 2.10 -3.50 2.81
C PHE A 65 2.91 -3.39 4.11
N GLU A 66 3.08 -2.19 4.64
CA GLU A 66 3.83 -1.89 5.86
C GLU A 66 3.22 -2.50 7.12
N GLU A 67 1.89 -2.55 7.24
CA GLU A 67 1.24 -3.08 8.43
C GLU A 67 0.82 -4.55 8.28
N ALA A 68 0.23 -4.92 7.15
CA ALA A 68 -0.31 -6.28 6.94
C ALA A 68 0.63 -7.20 6.14
N GLY A 69 1.69 -6.68 5.52
CA GLY A 69 2.62 -7.47 4.71
C GLY A 69 2.06 -7.86 3.34
N LEU A 70 0.96 -7.25 2.92
CA LEU A 70 0.28 -7.55 1.67
C LEU A 70 0.35 -6.33 0.76
N LEU A 71 1.16 -6.41 -0.29
CA LEU A 71 1.13 -5.41 -1.36
C LEU A 71 -0.01 -5.76 -2.33
N LEU A 72 -0.95 -4.83 -2.50
CA LEU A 72 -2.03 -4.98 -3.49
C LEU A 72 -1.50 -4.61 -4.88
N ALA A 73 -0.76 -5.54 -5.48
CA ALA A 73 -0.15 -5.38 -6.80
C ALA A 73 -0.39 -6.60 -7.69
N CYS A 74 0.00 -6.45 -8.95
CA CYS A 74 -0.15 -7.47 -9.96
C CYS A 74 1.18 -7.66 -10.71
N THR A 75 1.38 -8.86 -11.26
CA THR A 75 2.47 -9.18 -12.18
C THR A 75 2.30 -8.42 -13.50
N GLU A 76 3.36 -8.42 -14.31
CA GLU A 76 3.34 -7.87 -15.67
C GLU A 76 2.23 -8.48 -16.53
N ASP A 77 1.96 -9.78 -16.35
CA ASP A 77 0.94 -10.52 -17.10
C ASP A 77 -0.50 -10.14 -16.73
N GLY A 78 -0.72 -9.39 -15.65
CA GLY A 78 -2.08 -9.05 -15.21
C GLY A 78 -2.50 -9.68 -13.90
N ASP A 79 -1.83 -10.74 -13.46
CA ASP A 79 -2.28 -11.55 -12.34
C ASP A 79 -1.99 -10.91 -10.99
N MET A 80 -2.88 -11.12 -10.02
CA MET A 80 -2.60 -10.72 -8.64
C MET A 80 -1.40 -11.50 -8.10
N LEU A 81 -0.57 -10.84 -7.27
CA LEU A 81 0.52 -11.52 -6.56
C LEU A 81 -0.01 -12.73 -5.78
N ASP A 82 0.59 -13.90 -6.00
CA ASP A 82 0.26 -15.10 -5.24
C ASP A 82 1.05 -15.15 -3.93
N TRP A 83 0.42 -14.69 -2.85
CA TRP A 83 1.00 -14.71 -1.50
C TRP A 83 1.16 -16.11 -0.90
N ARG A 84 0.67 -17.16 -1.56
CA ARG A 84 0.86 -18.55 -1.14
C ARG A 84 2.15 -19.15 -1.71
N ASP A 85 2.73 -18.52 -2.74
CA ASP A 85 4.05 -18.90 -3.25
C ASP A 85 5.15 -18.45 -2.27
N PRO A 86 5.95 -19.38 -1.71
CA PRO A 86 7.02 -19.05 -0.78
C PRO A 86 8.09 -18.11 -1.36
N VAL A 87 8.32 -18.14 -2.67
CA VAL A 87 9.32 -17.26 -3.32
C VAL A 87 8.81 -15.83 -3.33
N THR A 88 7.57 -15.61 -3.78
CA THR A 88 6.89 -14.32 -3.72
C THR A 88 6.84 -13.78 -2.28
N GLU A 89 6.42 -14.62 -1.34
CA GLU A 89 6.34 -14.25 0.09
C GLU A 89 7.69 -13.78 0.64
N ALA A 90 8.77 -14.55 0.42
CA ALA A 90 10.10 -14.22 0.92
C ALA A 90 10.65 -12.92 0.30
N ARG A 91 10.43 -12.71 -1.00
CA ARG A 91 10.84 -11.50 -1.72
C ARG A 91 10.16 -10.27 -1.12
N PHE A 92 8.84 -10.27 -1.04
CA PHE A 92 8.09 -9.11 -0.52
C PHE A 92 8.29 -8.90 0.98
N ARG A 93 8.57 -9.95 1.76
CA ARG A 93 9.00 -9.80 3.15
C ARG A 93 10.34 -9.05 3.25
N ALA A 94 11.27 -9.30 2.33
CA ALA A 94 12.54 -8.56 2.28
C ALA A 94 12.33 -7.10 1.87
N HIS A 95 11.50 -6.84 0.86
CA HIS A 95 11.14 -5.48 0.46
C HIS A 95 10.48 -4.69 1.58
N ARG A 96 9.54 -5.29 2.32
CA ARG A 96 8.89 -4.62 3.46
C ARG A 96 9.91 -4.19 4.50
N LYS A 97 10.84 -5.07 4.86
CA LYS A 97 11.90 -4.73 5.81
C LYS A 97 12.82 -3.61 5.32
N ALA A 98 13.06 -3.50 4.02
CA ALA A 98 13.87 -2.43 3.44
C ALA A 98 13.08 -1.11 3.41
N LEU A 99 11.80 -1.16 3.05
CA LEU A 99 10.88 -0.02 3.09
C LEU A 99 10.73 0.51 4.53
N ASP A 100 10.49 -0.36 5.51
CA ASP A 100 10.37 0.00 6.94
C ASP A 100 11.64 0.70 7.49
N ARG A 101 12.82 0.41 6.90
CA ARG A 101 14.09 1.06 7.26
C ARG A 101 14.36 2.36 6.49
N GLY A 102 13.57 2.65 5.45
CA GLY A 102 13.82 3.74 4.51
C GLY A 102 15.00 3.48 3.56
N ASP A 103 15.40 2.22 3.36
CA ASP A 103 16.48 1.86 2.44
C ASP A 103 16.04 1.93 0.97
N ILE A 104 14.73 1.74 0.73
CA ILE A 104 14.09 1.79 -0.59
C ILE A 104 12.75 2.51 -0.47
N GLU A 105 12.26 3.02 -1.59
CA GLU A 105 10.91 3.58 -1.71
C GLU A 105 9.94 2.56 -2.33
N LEU A 106 8.63 2.80 -2.20
CA LEU A 106 7.62 1.95 -2.84
C LEU A 106 7.82 1.86 -4.37
N ILE A 107 8.29 2.94 -5.00
CA ILE A 107 8.56 2.98 -6.44
C ILE A 107 9.65 1.99 -6.88
N ASP A 108 10.60 1.68 -6.00
CA ASP A 108 11.66 0.71 -6.27
C ASP A 108 11.11 -0.72 -6.26
N ILE A 109 10.18 -1.01 -5.37
CA ILE A 109 9.44 -2.29 -5.37
C ILE A 109 8.64 -2.45 -6.67
N CYS A 110 8.05 -1.36 -7.18
CA CYS A 110 7.32 -1.38 -8.44
C CYS A 110 8.23 -1.36 -9.68
N ARG A 111 9.56 -1.22 -9.56
CA ARG A 111 10.52 -1.25 -10.68
C ARG A 111 10.92 -2.68 -11.06
N GLU A 112 10.83 -3.60 -10.12
CA GLU A 112 11.16 -5.03 -10.28
C GLU A 112 9.99 -5.83 -10.86
#